data_AF-A0A076GZ79-F1
#
_entry.id   AF-A0A076GZ79-F1
#
_cell.length_a   1.000
_cell.length_b   1.000
_cell.length_c   1.000
_cell.angle_alpha   90.00
_cell.angle_beta   90.00
_cell.angle_gamma   90.00
#
_symmetry.space_group_name_H-M   'P 1'
#
loop_
_entity.id
_entity.type
_entity.pdbx_description
1 polymer ?
#
loop_
_entity_poly.entity_id
_entity_poly.type
_entity_poly.pdbx_seq_one_letter_code
_entity_poly.pdbx_strand_id
1 'polypeptide(L)'
;MREPSLLVRLGRYGAVGVTAALVHTTALLSLERIAPLWLANPLAFLAASIAGYIGHAVVTFREETGGRRFARRWLLLQYAVNLAVCALLPLLLGNWITMTLRTAVLVFTPTLLNALIWSRAARFSQRLQRSNSVPTRIHADDLGLDDSINAAILALARDGRVDGASLLVHGPAAQAGADAWRQRSDAMPLCLHLCLTEGPSTQGCPDLPARFGTLLLASLLPGRQRRLRPQLDRAIRDQIQRFRLITNQQVIPVDGHQHIHLVPIVLESLLDLADDSGITWIRTTREPLPTGLPLADWWNALRRGGLIKWTVLQLLSGIAVRRLKQAGIATNTWFSGVLFTGEMTGDKLDACLDALKSRGEQEGPTNNLLLTHPAGPLREGELTRHGFDLSESFFSSFDRQKEWQSLRSRARHG
;
A
#
# COMPACT_ATOMS: atom_id res chain seq x y z
N MET A 1 16.83 32.71 10.76
CA MET A 1 16.12 32.76 12.06
C MET A 1 16.59 31.58 12.91
N ARG A 2 17.09 31.81 14.13
CA ARG A 2 17.53 30.73 15.03
C ARG A 2 16.30 29.95 15.51
N GLU A 3 16.31 28.62 15.40
CA GLU A 3 15.23 27.81 15.94
C GLU A 3 15.09 28.04 17.46
N PRO A 4 13.87 28.19 18.01
CA PRO A 4 13.68 28.31 19.45
C PRO A 4 14.18 27.05 20.15
N SER A 5 14.83 27.23 21.30
CA SER A 5 15.40 26.12 22.08
C SER A 5 14.32 25.10 22.46
N LEU A 6 14.71 23.82 22.53
CA LEU A 6 13.83 22.71 22.92
C LEU A 6 13.02 22.99 24.20
N LEU A 7 13.60 23.72 25.15
CA LEU A 7 12.97 24.14 26.40
C LEU A 7 11.80 25.12 26.19
N VAL A 8 11.94 26.07 25.26
CA VAL A 8 10.88 27.04 24.93
C VAL A 8 9.73 26.36 24.20
N ARG A 9 10.02 25.38 23.31
CA ARG A 9 8.97 24.56 22.67
C ARG A 9 8.24 23.71 23.72
N LEU A 10 8.97 22.99 24.58
CA LEU A 10 8.36 22.18 25.64
C LEU A 10 7.50 23.02 26.59
N GLY A 11 7.93 24.24 26.94
CA GLY A 11 7.15 25.16 27.77
C GLY A 11 5.83 25.62 27.12
N ARG A 12 5.86 25.98 25.82
CA ARG A 12 4.66 26.45 25.10
C ARG A 12 3.65 25.32 24.84
N TYR A 13 4.12 24.14 24.47
CA TYR A 13 3.25 22.97 24.28
C TYR A 13 2.71 22.46 25.62
N GLY A 14 3.52 22.50 26.68
CA GLY A 14 3.09 22.19 28.05
C GLY A 14 1.99 23.12 28.53
N ALA A 15 2.10 24.42 28.28
CA ALA A 15 1.09 25.40 28.66
C ALA A 15 -0.27 25.13 27.98
N VAL A 16 -0.29 24.87 26.67
CA VAL A 16 -1.52 24.54 25.93
C VAL A 16 -2.14 23.24 26.45
N GLY A 17 -1.32 22.23 26.76
CA GLY A 17 -1.77 20.97 27.35
C GLY A 17 -2.39 21.13 28.74
N VAL A 18 -1.79 21.96 29.60
CA VAL A 18 -2.34 22.29 30.93
C VAL A 18 -3.67 23.03 30.81
N THR A 19 -3.77 24.01 29.91
CA THR A 19 -5.03 24.72 29.66
C THR A 19 -6.13 23.77 29.18
N ALA A 20 -5.82 22.86 28.24
CA ALA A 20 -6.78 21.88 27.76
C ALA A 20 -7.23 20.91 28.88
N ALA A 21 -6.30 20.45 29.74
CA ALA A 21 -6.62 19.59 30.87
C ALA A 21 -7.49 20.29 31.92
N LEU A 22 -7.26 21.58 32.18
CA LEU A 22 -8.12 22.38 33.06
C LEU A 22 -9.53 22.52 32.48
N VAL A 23 -9.66 22.85 31.20
CA VAL A 23 -10.96 22.92 30.51
C VAL A 23 -11.69 21.57 30.56
N HIS A 24 -10.98 20.47 30.31
CA HIS A 24 -11.54 19.11 30.42
C HIS A 24 -12.06 18.87 31.84
N THR A 25 -11.23 19.14 32.86
CA THR A 25 -11.59 18.92 34.26
C THR A 25 -12.84 19.71 34.65
N THR A 26 -12.88 21.00 34.33
CA THR A 26 -14.04 21.86 34.63
C THR A 26 -15.30 21.41 33.90
N ALA A 27 -15.19 21.08 32.61
CA ALA A 27 -16.31 20.59 31.82
C ALA A 27 -16.82 19.24 32.34
N LEU A 28 -15.93 18.31 32.68
CA LEU A 28 -16.27 16.99 33.20
C LEU A 28 -17.02 17.09 34.54
N LEU A 29 -16.48 17.85 35.50
CA LEU A 29 -17.12 18.04 36.81
C LEU A 29 -18.46 18.76 36.74
N SER A 30 -18.66 19.58 35.70
CA SER A 30 -19.93 20.27 35.47
C SER A 30 -20.96 19.35 34.81
N LEU A 31 -20.54 18.58 33.81
CA LEU A 31 -21.41 17.68 33.03
C LEU A 31 -21.80 16.42 33.82
N GLU A 32 -20.94 15.90 34.69
CA GLU A 32 -21.26 14.73 35.56
C GLU A 32 -22.45 15.01 36.49
N ARG A 33 -22.78 16.29 36.75
CA ARG A 33 -23.96 16.68 37.53
C ARG A 33 -25.28 16.45 36.81
N ILE A 34 -25.26 16.38 35.48
CA ILE A 34 -26.45 16.36 34.62
C ILE A 34 -26.47 15.21 33.59
N ALA A 35 -25.37 14.47 33.46
CA ALA A 35 -25.21 13.38 32.51
C ALA A 35 -24.32 12.26 33.08
N PRO A 36 -24.53 11.00 32.67
CA PRO A 36 -23.67 9.90 33.08
C PRO A 36 -22.24 10.07 32.52
N LEU A 37 -21.25 9.54 33.22
CA LEU A 37 -19.83 9.71 32.90
C LEU A 37 -19.44 9.26 31.47
N TRP A 38 -20.08 8.21 30.94
CA TRP A 38 -19.83 7.73 29.57
C TRP A 38 -20.23 8.75 28.50
N LEU A 39 -21.10 9.72 28.83
CA LEU A 39 -21.50 10.82 27.95
C LEU A 39 -20.82 12.14 28.33
N ALA A 40 -20.68 12.43 29.63
CA ALA A 40 -20.04 13.63 30.13
C ALA A 40 -18.56 13.71 29.72
N ASN A 41 -17.83 12.59 29.73
CA ASN A 41 -16.41 12.57 29.43
C ASN A 41 -16.07 12.82 27.95
N PRO A 42 -16.75 12.21 26.95
CA PRO A 42 -16.60 12.59 25.54
C PRO A 42 -16.91 14.08 25.28
N LEU A 43 -17.97 14.62 25.88
CA LEU A 43 -18.34 16.04 25.71
C LEU A 43 -17.30 16.99 26.34
N ALA A 44 -16.79 16.66 27.52
CA ALA A 44 -15.71 17.40 28.16
C ALA A 44 -14.42 17.36 27.33
N PHE A 45 -14.10 16.21 26.72
CA PHE A 45 -12.99 16.08 25.78
C PHE A 45 -13.17 16.95 24.52
N LEU A 46 -14.38 17.06 23.96
CA LEU A 46 -14.65 17.95 22.81
C LEU A 46 -14.42 19.41 23.17
N ALA A 47 -14.90 19.85 24.34
CA ALA A 47 -14.64 21.21 24.85
C ALA A 47 -13.13 21.48 25.03
N ALA A 48 -12.41 20.53 25.64
CA ALA A 48 -10.96 20.61 25.80
C ALA A 48 -10.22 20.61 24.45
N SER A 49 -10.72 19.87 23.45
CA SER A 49 -10.14 19.81 22.11
C SER A 49 -10.29 21.12 21.36
N ILE A 50 -11.42 21.84 21.53
CA ILE A 50 -11.60 23.20 20.98
C ILE A 50 -10.60 24.16 21.62
N ALA A 51 -10.47 24.15 22.96
CA ALA A 51 -9.50 24.98 23.67
C ALA A 51 -8.06 24.68 23.25
N GLY A 52 -7.70 23.40 23.12
CA GLY A 52 -6.41 22.95 22.63
C GLY A 52 -6.16 23.37 21.17
N TYR A 53 -7.15 23.25 20.29
CA TYR A 53 -7.04 23.67 18.89
C TYR A 53 -6.82 25.18 18.77
N ILE A 54 -7.58 26.00 19.50
CA ILE A 54 -7.40 27.45 19.54
C ILE A 54 -6.02 27.81 20.10
N GLY A 55 -5.60 27.16 21.20
CA GLY A 55 -4.28 27.35 21.79
C GLY A 55 -3.16 27.01 20.81
N HIS A 56 -3.25 25.89 20.10
CA HIS A 56 -2.29 25.52 19.08
C HIS A 56 -2.32 26.44 17.85
N ALA A 57 -3.50 26.87 17.40
CA ALA A 57 -3.68 27.80 16.28
C ALA A 57 -3.05 29.17 16.54
N VAL A 58 -3.14 29.66 17.77
CA VAL A 58 -2.60 30.96 18.19
C VAL A 58 -1.09 30.88 18.51
N VAL A 59 -0.63 29.79 19.12
CA VAL A 59 0.73 29.73 19.71
C VAL A 59 1.74 28.94 18.87
N THR A 60 1.31 27.92 18.11
CA THR A 60 2.23 26.91 17.54
C THR A 60 2.07 26.65 16.03
N PHE A 61 0.92 26.95 15.43
CA PHE A 61 0.58 26.45 14.08
C PHE A 61 1.38 27.09 12.93
N ARG A 62 1.86 28.33 13.10
CA ARG A 62 2.67 29.04 12.09
C ARG A 62 4.12 28.53 11.97
N GLU A 63 4.68 27.92 13.01
CA GLU A 63 6.11 27.55 13.05
C GLU A 63 6.37 26.10 12.62
N GLU A 64 5.46 25.15 12.86
CA GLU A 64 5.73 23.72 12.59
C GLU A 64 5.17 23.17 11.27
N THR A 65 4.20 23.86 10.65
CA THR A 65 3.53 23.31 9.44
C THR A 65 4.18 23.74 8.12
N GLY A 66 5.06 24.75 8.13
CA GLY A 66 5.74 25.23 6.91
C GLY A 66 4.80 25.54 5.74
N GLY A 67 3.52 25.86 6.02
CA GLY A 67 2.48 26.09 5.02
C GLY A 67 1.87 24.86 4.36
N ARG A 68 2.27 23.62 4.70
CA ARG A 68 1.63 22.40 4.16
C ARG A 68 0.41 22.00 4.99
N ARG A 69 -0.68 21.61 4.31
CA ARG A 69 -1.94 21.17 4.93
C ARG A 69 -1.67 19.96 5.84
N PHE A 70 -1.83 20.14 7.16
CA PHE A 70 -1.76 19.06 8.14
C PHE A 70 -2.61 17.87 7.68
N ALA A 71 -2.06 16.66 7.75
CA ALA A 71 -2.74 15.49 7.21
C ALA A 71 -4.00 15.19 8.04
N ARG A 72 -5.17 15.60 7.51
CA ARG A 72 -6.51 15.48 8.13
C ARG A 72 -6.79 14.12 8.78
N ARG A 73 -6.15 13.05 8.29
CA ARG A 73 -6.21 11.70 8.87
C ARG A 73 -5.74 11.58 10.32
N TRP A 74 -4.68 12.31 10.72
CA TRP A 74 -4.18 12.25 12.10
C TRP A 74 -5.16 12.92 13.06
N LEU A 75 -5.81 13.99 12.60
CA LEU A 75 -6.87 14.66 13.34
C LEU A 75 -8.10 13.76 13.47
N LEU A 76 -8.55 13.13 12.38
CA LEU A 76 -9.68 12.20 12.41
C LEU A 76 -9.39 10.98 13.30
N LEU A 77 -8.20 10.39 13.19
CA LEU A 77 -7.78 9.28 14.06
C LEU A 77 -7.73 9.70 15.52
N GLN A 78 -7.19 10.90 15.81
CA GLN A 78 -7.16 11.46 17.15
C GLN A 78 -8.56 11.60 17.73
N TYR A 79 -9.51 12.20 17.00
CA TYR A 79 -10.88 12.33 17.47
C TYR A 79 -11.56 10.97 17.64
N ALA A 80 -11.41 10.06 16.69
CA ALA A 80 -12.03 8.73 16.77
C ALA A 80 -11.52 7.94 17.99
N VAL A 81 -10.19 7.86 18.18
CA VAL A 81 -9.59 7.13 19.31
C VAL A 81 -9.98 7.77 20.64
N ASN A 82 -9.87 9.10 20.76
CA ASN A 82 -10.17 9.75 22.04
C ASN A 82 -11.65 9.76 22.37
N LEU A 83 -12.56 9.91 21.40
CA LEU A 83 -13.99 9.81 21.66
C LEU A 83 -14.37 8.40 22.11
N ALA A 84 -13.82 7.37 21.47
CA ALA A 84 -14.02 5.98 21.88
C ALA A 84 -13.47 5.72 23.29
N VAL A 85 -12.24 6.13 23.57
CA VAL A 85 -11.62 5.99 24.90
C VAL A 85 -12.40 6.78 25.94
N CYS A 86 -12.79 8.02 25.67
CA CYS A 86 -13.56 8.83 26.62
C CYS A 86 -14.92 8.23 26.94
N ALA A 87 -15.55 7.54 25.99
CA ALA A 87 -16.85 6.89 26.19
C ALA A 87 -16.71 5.56 26.95
N LEU A 88 -15.69 4.76 26.63
CA LEU A 88 -15.50 3.41 27.19
C LEU A 88 -14.75 3.39 28.52
N LEU A 89 -13.79 4.30 28.72
CA LEU A 89 -12.93 4.32 29.92
C LEU A 89 -13.72 4.47 31.23
N PRO A 90 -14.77 5.31 31.33
CA PRO A 90 -15.61 5.37 32.53
C PRO A 90 -16.30 4.04 32.87
N LEU A 91 -16.59 3.20 31.88
CA LEU A 91 -17.23 1.89 32.10
C LEU A 91 -16.23 0.86 32.64
N LEU A 92 -14.94 1.03 32.34
CA LEU A 92 -13.85 0.17 32.81
C LEU A 92 -13.35 0.58 34.20
N LEU A 93 -13.41 1.86 34.53
CA LEU A 93 -13.07 2.41 35.84
C LEU A 93 -14.26 2.21 36.80
N GLY A 94 -14.43 1.00 37.31
CA GLY A 94 -15.45 0.70 38.33
C GLY A 94 -15.28 1.52 39.63
N ASN A 95 -16.15 1.27 40.61
CA ASN A 95 -16.21 2.05 41.87
C ASN A 95 -15.01 1.90 42.83
N TRP A 96 -13.97 1.15 42.44
CA TRP A 96 -12.81 0.83 43.27
C TRP A 96 -11.74 1.93 43.29
N ILE A 97 -11.93 2.99 42.50
CA ILE A 97 -10.98 4.09 42.33
C ILE A 97 -11.53 5.35 43.01
N THR A 98 -10.68 6.09 43.72
CA THR A 98 -11.07 7.34 44.38
C THR A 98 -11.53 8.38 43.36
N MET A 99 -12.45 9.28 43.76
CA MET A 99 -13.01 10.29 42.85
C MET A 99 -11.93 11.14 42.17
N THR A 100 -10.90 11.55 42.93
CA THR A 100 -9.76 12.32 42.42
C THR A 100 -8.94 11.54 41.40
N LEU A 101 -8.63 10.27 41.69
CA LEU A 101 -7.87 9.41 40.77
C LEU A 101 -8.68 9.10 39.50
N ARG A 102 -10.00 8.92 39.62
CA ARG A 102 -10.91 8.74 38.48
C ARG A 102 -10.90 9.95 37.57
N THR A 103 -11.08 11.15 38.10
CA THR A 103 -11.03 12.40 37.33
C THR A 103 -9.68 12.58 36.65
N ALA A 104 -8.58 12.32 37.35
CA ALA A 104 -7.24 12.38 36.77
C ALA A 104 -7.08 11.41 35.59
N VAL A 105 -7.49 10.15 35.73
CA VAL A 105 -7.39 9.16 34.65
C VAL A 105 -8.24 9.58 33.45
N LEU A 106 -9.47 10.06 33.65
CA LEU A 106 -10.36 10.48 32.56
C LEU A 106 -9.84 11.70 31.78
N VAL A 107 -9.16 12.62 32.46
CA VAL A 107 -8.63 13.86 31.86
C VAL A 107 -7.25 13.63 31.20
N PHE A 108 -6.35 12.90 31.86
CA PHE A 108 -4.99 12.73 31.38
C PHE A 108 -4.84 11.63 30.32
N THR A 109 -5.72 10.62 30.28
CA THR A 109 -5.62 9.54 29.27
C THR A 109 -5.75 10.08 27.84
N PRO A 110 -6.77 10.90 27.49
CA PRO A 110 -6.89 11.48 26.16
C PRO A 110 -5.76 12.46 25.83
N THR A 111 -5.26 13.17 26.85
CA THR A 111 -4.11 14.09 26.73
C THR A 111 -2.81 13.33 26.39
N LEU A 112 -2.57 12.19 27.05
CA LEU A 112 -1.44 11.30 26.75
C LEU A 112 -1.57 10.66 25.37
N LEU A 113 -2.77 10.18 25.00
CA LEU A 113 -3.05 9.65 23.66
C LEU A 113 -2.80 10.70 22.58
N ASN A 114 -3.24 11.95 22.79
CA ASN A 114 -2.92 13.07 21.93
C ASN A 114 -1.40 13.22 21.77
N ALA A 115 -0.64 13.30 22.87
CA ALA A 115 0.81 13.44 22.81
C ALA A 115 1.49 12.29 22.03
N LEU A 116 1.04 11.04 22.19
CA LEU A 116 1.56 9.89 21.45
C LEU A 116 1.23 9.96 19.95
N ILE A 117 -0.02 10.30 19.61
CA ILE A 117 -0.47 10.47 18.22
C ILE A 117 0.30 11.61 17.55
N TRP A 118 0.45 12.74 18.23
CA TRP A 118 1.21 13.91 17.75
C TRP A 118 2.71 13.60 17.62
N SER A 119 3.32 12.89 18.57
CA SER A 119 4.71 12.41 18.45
C SER A 119 4.89 11.50 17.24
N ARG A 120 3.92 10.64 16.95
CA ARG A 120 3.96 9.74 15.78
C ARG A 120 3.73 10.53 14.49
N ALA A 121 2.82 11.51 14.49
CA ALA A 121 2.57 12.39 13.35
C ALA A 121 3.78 13.29 13.04
N ALA A 122 4.42 13.86 14.06
CA ALA A 122 5.64 14.67 13.91
C ALA A 122 6.81 13.85 13.37
N ARG A 123 7.04 12.64 13.93
CA ARG A 123 8.04 11.69 13.38
C ARG A 123 7.74 11.28 11.95
N PHE A 124 6.46 11.10 11.61
CA PHE A 124 6.02 10.85 10.24
C PHE A 124 6.39 12.03 9.34
N SER A 125 6.04 13.27 9.71
CA SER A 125 6.36 14.49 8.95
C SER A 125 7.86 14.74 8.81
N GLN A 126 8.66 14.54 9.86
CA GLN A 126 10.12 14.69 9.80
C GLN A 126 10.77 13.66 8.86
N ARG A 127 10.23 12.44 8.77
CA ARG A 127 10.68 11.43 7.78
C ARG A 127 10.38 11.85 6.35
N LEU A 128 9.28 12.57 6.10
CA LEU A 128 8.99 13.14 4.78
C LEU A 128 9.99 14.25 4.39
N GLN A 129 10.63 14.91 5.37
CA GLN A 129 11.53 16.04 5.17
C GLN A 129 13.00 15.64 4.99
N ARG A 130 13.43 14.49 5.52
CA ARG A 130 14.78 13.93 5.34
C ARG A 130 14.81 13.05 4.09
N SER A 131 15.03 13.66 2.92
CA SER A 131 15.03 12.98 1.63
C SER A 131 16.46 12.79 1.11
N ASN A 132 17.05 11.63 1.39
CA ASN A 132 17.71 10.87 0.32
C ASN A 132 16.66 9.84 -0.12
N SER A 133 15.94 10.15 -1.20
CA SER A 133 14.88 9.27 -1.69
C SER A 133 15.48 8.16 -2.52
N VAL A 134 15.17 6.90 -2.19
CA VAL A 134 15.41 5.77 -3.09
C VAL A 134 14.67 6.04 -4.42
N PRO A 135 15.31 5.87 -5.59
CA PRO A 135 14.67 6.10 -6.88
C PRO A 135 13.36 5.31 -7.00
N THR A 136 12.33 5.96 -7.56
CA THR A 136 11.06 5.30 -7.90
C THR A 136 11.10 4.88 -9.35
N ARG A 137 10.94 3.58 -9.60
CA ARG A 137 10.75 3.02 -10.94
C ARG A 137 9.27 2.83 -11.22
N ILE A 138 8.85 3.20 -12.43
CA ILE A 138 7.52 2.93 -12.96
C ILE A 138 7.58 1.58 -13.68
N HIS A 139 6.70 0.67 -13.28
CA HIS A 139 6.69 -0.71 -13.73
C HIS A 139 5.34 -1.05 -14.35
N ALA A 140 5.36 -1.66 -15.53
CA ALA A 140 4.14 -2.09 -16.23
C ALA A 140 3.95 -3.61 -16.11
N ASP A 141 2.78 -4.03 -15.62
CA ASP A 141 2.41 -5.44 -15.58
C ASP A 141 1.73 -5.87 -16.91
N ASP A 142 1.59 -7.19 -17.08
CA ASP A 142 0.82 -7.82 -18.16
C ASP A 142 1.37 -7.67 -19.60
N LEU A 143 2.68 -7.44 -19.77
CA LEU A 143 3.32 -7.61 -21.07
C LEU A 143 3.12 -9.05 -21.56
N GLY A 144 2.76 -9.21 -22.83
CA GLY A 144 2.53 -10.51 -23.46
C GLY A 144 1.07 -10.95 -23.50
N LEU A 145 0.17 -10.25 -22.82
CA LEU A 145 -1.23 -10.62 -22.74
C LEU A 145 -2.00 -10.37 -24.06
N ASP A 146 -1.73 -9.24 -24.73
CA ASP A 146 -2.31 -8.88 -26.02
C ASP A 146 -1.40 -7.89 -26.77
N ASP A 147 -1.52 -7.83 -28.09
CA ASP A 147 -0.73 -6.92 -28.93
C ASP A 147 -0.99 -5.44 -28.62
N SER A 148 -2.22 -5.05 -28.27
CA SER A 148 -2.55 -3.68 -27.89
C SER A 148 -1.94 -3.28 -26.54
N ILE A 149 -1.86 -4.21 -25.59
CA ILE A 149 -1.20 -4.02 -24.29
C ILE A 149 0.30 -3.90 -24.50
N ASN A 150 0.89 -4.82 -25.29
CA ASN A 150 2.29 -4.75 -25.70
C ASN A 150 2.62 -3.40 -26.34
N ALA A 151 1.82 -2.94 -27.30
CA ALA A 151 2.04 -1.68 -27.98
C ALA A 151 2.01 -0.49 -27.01
N ALA A 152 1.08 -0.47 -26.06
CA ALA A 152 0.98 0.59 -25.06
C ALA A 152 2.20 0.63 -24.12
N ILE A 153 2.60 -0.53 -23.58
CA ILE A 153 3.79 -0.65 -22.71
C ILE A 153 5.06 -0.24 -23.46
N LEU A 154 5.25 -0.76 -24.67
CA LEU A 154 6.44 -0.47 -25.49
C LEU A 154 6.50 1.00 -25.93
N ALA A 155 5.36 1.65 -26.17
CA ALA A 155 5.32 3.08 -26.47
C ALA A 155 5.74 3.92 -25.25
N LEU A 156 5.20 3.61 -24.07
CA LEU A 156 5.59 4.29 -22.83
C LEU A 156 7.06 4.07 -22.48
N ALA A 157 7.57 2.85 -22.68
CA ALA A 157 8.98 2.54 -22.48
C ALA A 157 9.86 3.33 -23.47
N ARG A 158 9.48 3.43 -24.75
CA ARG A 158 10.20 4.23 -25.77
C ARG A 158 10.29 5.71 -25.40
N ASP A 159 9.25 6.22 -24.74
CA ASP A 159 9.19 7.62 -24.31
C ASP A 159 9.86 7.88 -22.95
N GLY A 160 10.43 6.84 -22.30
CA GLY A 160 11.05 6.95 -20.97
C GLY A 160 10.03 7.15 -19.84
N ARG A 161 8.85 6.55 -19.96
CA ARG A 161 7.72 6.68 -19.00
C ARG A 161 7.53 5.47 -18.12
N VAL A 162 8.05 4.33 -18.56
CA VAL A 162 8.04 3.05 -17.85
C VAL A 162 9.48 2.55 -17.89
N ASP A 163 9.99 2.16 -16.73
CA ASP A 163 11.37 1.70 -16.55
C ASP A 163 11.49 0.17 -16.69
N GLY A 164 10.43 -0.57 -16.34
CA GLY A 164 10.42 -2.03 -16.33
C GLY A 164 9.07 -2.62 -16.69
N ALA A 165 9.07 -3.91 -17.07
CA ALA A 165 7.85 -4.64 -17.37
C ALA A 165 7.89 -6.08 -16.85
N SER A 166 6.70 -6.63 -16.56
CA SER A 166 6.50 -8.04 -16.20
C SER A 166 5.81 -8.80 -17.33
N LEU A 167 6.38 -9.95 -17.70
CA LEU A 167 5.95 -10.78 -18.82
C LEU A 167 5.05 -11.92 -18.36
N LEU A 168 3.84 -11.99 -18.91
CA LEU A 168 2.94 -13.14 -18.86
C LEU A 168 3.35 -14.15 -19.93
N VAL A 169 4.09 -15.18 -19.55
CA VAL A 169 4.72 -16.13 -20.48
C VAL A 169 3.76 -17.03 -21.25
N HIS A 170 2.53 -17.18 -20.75
CA HIS A 170 1.44 -17.91 -21.41
C HIS A 170 0.44 -16.99 -22.12
N GLY A 171 0.67 -15.68 -22.11
CA GLY A 171 -0.11 -14.76 -22.92
C GLY A 171 0.11 -15.03 -24.42
N PRO A 172 -0.93 -14.87 -25.26
CA PRO A 172 -0.84 -15.14 -26.69
C PRO A 172 0.21 -14.27 -27.40
N ALA A 173 0.49 -13.08 -26.88
CA ALA A 173 1.45 -12.12 -27.43
C ALA A 173 2.79 -12.11 -26.67
N ALA A 174 3.09 -13.12 -25.85
CA ALA A 174 4.27 -13.15 -24.98
C ALA A 174 5.60 -13.10 -25.74
N GLN A 175 5.72 -13.90 -26.80
CA GLN A 175 6.94 -13.94 -27.61
C GLN A 175 7.18 -12.59 -28.29
N ALA A 176 6.16 -12.05 -28.97
CA ALA A 176 6.25 -10.76 -29.66
C ALA A 176 6.56 -9.60 -28.70
N GLY A 177 5.91 -9.58 -27.53
CA GLY A 177 6.15 -8.58 -26.49
C GLY A 177 7.58 -8.62 -25.95
N ALA A 178 8.10 -9.82 -25.66
CA ALA A 178 9.46 -9.99 -25.17
C ALA A 178 10.53 -9.67 -26.23
N ASP A 179 10.30 -10.04 -27.49
CA ASP A 179 11.19 -9.73 -28.61
C ASP A 179 11.31 -8.22 -28.80
N ALA A 180 10.17 -7.51 -28.84
CA ALA A 180 10.14 -6.07 -28.97
C ALA A 180 10.73 -5.35 -27.75
N TRP A 181 10.56 -5.88 -26.53
CA TRP A 181 11.20 -5.33 -25.33
C TRP A 181 12.72 -5.41 -25.41
N ARG A 182 13.26 -6.56 -25.82
CA ARG A 182 14.72 -6.79 -25.92
C ARG A 182 15.42 -5.95 -26.98
N GLN A 183 14.71 -5.48 -28.00
CA GLN A 183 15.28 -4.61 -29.04
C GLN A 183 15.62 -3.20 -28.53
N ARG A 184 15.20 -2.84 -27.31
CA ARG A 184 15.51 -1.53 -26.72
C ARG A 184 16.90 -1.53 -26.11
N SER A 185 17.69 -0.50 -26.39
CA SER A 185 19.04 -0.34 -25.86
C SER A 185 19.12 -0.08 -24.36
N ASP A 186 18.02 0.40 -23.75
CA ASP A 186 17.85 0.69 -22.33
C ASP A 186 16.95 -0.33 -21.62
N ALA A 187 16.66 -1.47 -22.25
CA ALA A 187 15.79 -2.50 -21.68
C ALA A 187 16.36 -3.04 -20.36
N MET A 188 15.64 -2.80 -19.26
CA MET A 188 15.88 -3.57 -18.05
C MET A 188 15.47 -5.04 -18.26
N PRO A 189 16.09 -5.98 -17.54
CA PRO A 189 15.62 -7.36 -17.42
C PRO A 189 14.10 -7.43 -17.20
N LEU A 190 13.39 -8.26 -17.98
CA LEU A 190 11.97 -8.52 -17.72
C LEU A 190 11.81 -9.27 -16.40
N CYS A 191 10.66 -9.07 -15.77
CA CYS A 191 10.21 -9.84 -14.61
C CYS A 191 9.24 -10.93 -15.06
N LEU A 192 9.30 -12.12 -14.46
CA LEU A 192 8.29 -13.15 -14.66
C LEU A 192 7.01 -12.73 -13.95
N HIS A 193 5.94 -12.50 -14.72
CA HIS A 193 4.61 -12.25 -14.19
C HIS A 193 3.90 -13.58 -13.94
N LEU A 194 4.10 -14.17 -12.75
CA LEU A 194 3.52 -15.47 -12.42
C LEU A 194 1.98 -15.39 -12.48
N CYS A 195 1.36 -16.19 -13.33
CA CYS A 195 -0.10 -16.29 -13.41
C CYS A 195 -0.57 -17.70 -13.02
N LEU A 196 -1.46 -17.77 -12.04
CA LEU A 196 -2.06 -19.02 -11.57
C LEU A 196 -3.59 -18.91 -11.44
N THR A 197 -4.16 -17.77 -11.88
CA THR A 197 -5.57 -17.41 -11.66
C THR A 197 -6.41 -17.49 -12.92
N GLU A 198 -5.78 -17.49 -14.09
CA GLU A 198 -6.39 -17.59 -15.41
C GLU A 198 -5.33 -18.03 -16.44
N GLY A 199 -5.72 -18.10 -17.71
CA GLY A 199 -4.89 -18.57 -18.81
C GLY A 199 -4.98 -20.09 -19.02
N PRO A 200 -4.13 -20.64 -19.92
CA PRO A 200 -4.17 -22.06 -20.25
C PRO A 200 -3.77 -22.93 -19.03
N SER A 201 -4.49 -24.03 -18.83
CA SER A 201 -4.17 -25.01 -17.79
C SER A 201 -2.84 -25.72 -18.08
N THR A 202 -2.00 -25.84 -17.05
CA THR A 202 -0.79 -26.68 -17.12
C THR A 202 -1.16 -28.16 -17.01
N GLN A 203 -0.58 -29.00 -17.87
CA GLN A 203 -0.83 -30.44 -17.86
C GLN A 203 -0.54 -31.08 -16.49
N GLY A 204 -1.46 -31.91 -16.00
CA GLY A 204 -1.35 -32.56 -14.70
C GLY A 204 -1.64 -31.64 -13.50
N CYS A 205 -2.20 -30.44 -13.74
CA CYS A 205 -2.62 -29.51 -12.70
C CYS A 205 -4.14 -29.25 -12.76
N PRO A 206 -5.00 -30.26 -12.48
CA PRO A 206 -6.45 -30.14 -12.63
C PRO A 206 -7.11 -29.10 -11.73
N ASP A 207 -6.45 -28.68 -10.64
CA ASP A 207 -6.96 -27.65 -9.73
C ASP A 207 -6.45 -26.24 -10.07
N LEU A 208 -5.74 -26.07 -11.21
CA LEU A 208 -5.23 -24.79 -11.71
C LEU A 208 -5.75 -24.51 -13.15
N PRO A 209 -6.03 -23.25 -13.50
CA PRO A 209 -5.91 -22.04 -12.67
C PRO A 209 -6.94 -21.97 -11.53
N ALA A 210 -6.60 -21.24 -10.46
CA ALA A 210 -7.44 -21.08 -9.27
C ALA A 210 -7.49 -19.62 -8.81
N ARG A 211 -8.68 -19.18 -8.38
CA ARG A 211 -8.88 -17.82 -7.84
C ARG A 211 -7.97 -17.55 -6.63
N PHE A 212 -7.55 -16.29 -6.47
CA PHE A 212 -6.74 -15.83 -5.33
C PHE A 212 -7.27 -16.32 -3.97
N GLY A 213 -8.57 -16.14 -3.71
CA GLY A 213 -9.21 -16.57 -2.47
C GLY A 213 -9.16 -18.09 -2.24
N THR A 214 -9.21 -18.88 -3.32
CA THR A 214 -9.11 -20.35 -3.26
C THR A 214 -7.72 -20.77 -2.79
N LEU A 215 -6.67 -20.20 -3.36
CA LEU A 215 -5.28 -20.48 -2.99
C LEU A 215 -4.93 -19.92 -1.59
N LEU A 216 -5.50 -18.77 -1.23
CA LEU A 216 -5.37 -18.21 0.12
C LEU A 216 -6.02 -19.12 1.16
N LEU A 217 -7.24 -19.60 0.92
CA LEU A 217 -7.90 -20.54 1.83
C LEU A 217 -7.18 -21.88 1.89
N ALA A 218 -6.67 -22.37 0.75
CA ALA A 218 -5.86 -23.58 0.72
C ALA A 218 -4.60 -23.45 1.59
N SER A 219 -4.02 -22.25 1.69
CA SER A 219 -2.88 -21.98 2.57
C SER A 219 -3.18 -22.17 4.07
N LEU A 220 -4.45 -22.31 4.47
CA LEU A 220 -4.85 -22.54 5.85
C LEU A 220 -5.31 -23.98 6.13
N LEU A 221 -5.43 -24.81 5.08
CA LEU A 221 -6.03 -26.14 5.14
C LEU A 221 -5.02 -27.21 4.72
N PRO A 222 -4.41 -27.97 5.65
CA PRO A 222 -3.32 -28.90 5.33
C PRO A 222 -3.66 -29.93 4.25
N GLY A 223 -4.89 -30.44 4.22
CA GLY A 223 -5.33 -31.37 3.19
C GLY A 223 -5.35 -30.76 1.78
N ARG A 224 -5.77 -29.49 1.66
CA ARG A 224 -5.73 -28.76 0.38
C ARG A 224 -4.31 -28.41 -0.01
N GLN A 225 -3.45 -28.03 0.94
CA GLN A 225 -2.05 -27.76 0.67
C GLN A 225 -1.36 -28.99 0.06
N ARG A 226 -1.52 -30.18 0.65
CA ARG A 226 -0.91 -31.43 0.15
C ARG A 226 -1.35 -31.76 -1.28
N ARG A 227 -2.60 -31.46 -1.63
CA ARG A 227 -3.14 -31.68 -2.98
C ARG A 227 -2.64 -30.64 -3.99
N LEU A 228 -2.56 -29.36 -3.60
CA LEU A 228 -2.22 -28.27 -4.50
C LEU A 228 -0.72 -28.06 -4.68
N ARG A 229 0.10 -28.34 -3.66
CA ARG A 229 1.55 -28.04 -3.68
C ARG A 229 2.27 -28.67 -4.88
N PRO A 230 2.09 -29.96 -5.23
CA PRO A 230 2.74 -30.54 -6.41
C PRO A 230 2.31 -29.90 -7.73
N GLN A 231 1.06 -29.43 -7.82
CA GLN A 231 0.53 -28.76 -9.01
C GLN A 231 1.09 -27.35 -9.13
N LEU A 232 1.20 -26.62 -8.02
CA LEU A 232 1.85 -25.30 -7.97
C LEU A 232 3.31 -25.40 -8.39
N ASP A 233 4.07 -26.34 -7.83
CA ASP A 233 5.49 -26.51 -8.17
C ASP A 233 5.66 -26.83 -9.66
N ARG A 234 4.79 -27.67 -10.22
CA ARG A 234 4.78 -27.98 -11.66
C ARG A 234 4.46 -26.76 -12.52
N ALA A 235 3.38 -26.03 -12.21
CA ALA A 235 2.96 -24.86 -12.96
C ALA A 235 3.96 -23.69 -12.87
N ILE A 236 4.61 -23.52 -11.72
CA ILE A 236 5.66 -22.51 -11.53
C ILE A 236 6.92 -22.90 -12.33
N ARG A 237 7.37 -24.16 -12.27
CA ARG A 237 8.52 -24.63 -13.05
C ARG A 237 8.29 -24.49 -14.56
N ASP A 238 7.09 -24.82 -15.03
CA ASP A 238 6.67 -24.64 -16.43
C ASP A 238 6.79 -23.17 -16.87
N GLN A 239 6.24 -22.24 -16.08
CA GLN A 239 6.34 -20.80 -16.37
C GLN A 239 7.79 -20.27 -16.29
N ILE A 240 8.61 -20.74 -15.36
CA ILE A 240 10.04 -20.42 -15.26
C ILE A 240 10.79 -20.90 -16.50
N GLN A 241 10.56 -22.14 -16.93
CA GLN A 241 11.19 -22.68 -18.12
C GLN A 241 10.77 -21.89 -19.37
N ARG A 242 9.48 -21.60 -19.51
CA ARG A 242 8.96 -20.77 -20.61
C ARG A 242 9.56 -19.37 -20.61
N PHE A 243 9.67 -18.75 -19.43
CA PHE A 243 10.31 -17.44 -19.27
C PHE A 243 11.75 -17.44 -19.78
N ARG A 244 12.55 -18.45 -19.39
CA ARG A 244 13.94 -18.60 -19.84
C ARG A 244 14.03 -18.78 -21.35
N LEU A 245 13.16 -19.61 -21.93
CA LEU A 245 13.12 -19.84 -23.37
C LEU A 245 12.81 -18.57 -24.15
N ILE A 246 11.84 -17.77 -23.68
CA ILE A 246 11.44 -16.54 -24.36
C ILE A 246 12.52 -15.45 -24.19
N THR A 247 13.01 -15.24 -22.96
CA THR A 247 13.82 -14.05 -22.63
C THR A 247 15.33 -14.27 -22.70
N ASN A 248 15.79 -15.52 -22.58
CA ASN A 248 17.19 -15.91 -22.36
C ASN A 248 17.79 -15.38 -21.04
N GLN A 249 16.96 -15.01 -20.05
CA GLN A 249 17.41 -14.56 -18.73
C GLN A 249 17.65 -15.73 -17.78
N GLN A 250 18.82 -15.78 -17.16
CA GLN A 250 19.14 -16.79 -16.13
C GLN A 250 18.70 -16.37 -14.73
N VAL A 251 18.87 -15.07 -14.41
CA VAL A 251 18.37 -14.46 -13.19
C VAL A 251 16.94 -13.99 -13.43
N ILE A 252 16.01 -14.48 -12.61
CA ILE A 252 14.56 -14.30 -12.80
C ILE A 252 14.00 -13.47 -11.64
N PRO A 253 13.75 -12.17 -11.84
CA PRO A 253 12.88 -11.43 -10.94
C PRO A 253 11.45 -11.96 -11.11
N VAL A 254 10.73 -12.12 -10.01
CA VAL A 254 9.36 -12.63 -10.01
C VAL A 254 8.40 -11.63 -9.36
N ASP A 255 7.28 -11.45 -10.03
CA ASP A 255 6.06 -10.97 -9.42
C ASP A 255 4.89 -11.85 -9.85
N GLY A 256 3.65 -11.39 -9.65
CA GLY A 256 2.50 -12.22 -9.93
C GLY A 256 1.31 -11.40 -10.38
N HIS A 257 0.61 -11.97 -11.36
CA HIS A 257 -0.70 -11.54 -11.79
C HIS A 257 -1.65 -11.62 -10.61
N GLN A 258 -2.41 -10.54 -10.39
CA GLN A 258 -3.24 -10.36 -9.19
C GLN A 258 -2.48 -10.52 -7.85
N HIS A 259 -1.15 -10.35 -7.87
CA HIS A 259 -0.25 -10.54 -6.73
C HIS A 259 -0.30 -11.95 -6.11
N ILE A 260 -0.61 -12.97 -6.92
CA ILE A 260 -0.80 -14.34 -6.44
C ILE A 260 0.46 -14.94 -5.80
N HIS A 261 1.64 -14.46 -6.18
CA HIS A 261 2.94 -14.86 -5.65
C HIS A 261 3.11 -14.55 -4.16
N LEU A 262 2.29 -13.67 -3.58
CA LEU A 262 2.29 -13.37 -2.14
C LEU A 262 1.40 -14.30 -1.31
N VAL A 263 0.58 -15.13 -1.96
CA VAL A 263 -0.24 -16.13 -1.24
C VAL A 263 0.69 -17.16 -0.59
N PRO A 264 0.53 -17.51 0.70
CA PRO A 264 1.56 -18.26 1.44
C PRO A 264 1.96 -19.59 0.79
N ILE A 265 1.01 -20.41 0.33
CA ILE A 265 1.32 -21.69 -0.33
C ILE A 265 2.12 -21.50 -1.64
N VAL A 266 1.87 -20.41 -2.37
CA VAL A 266 2.56 -20.07 -3.63
C VAL A 266 3.93 -19.49 -3.35
N LEU A 267 4.04 -18.58 -2.37
CA LEU A 267 5.30 -18.02 -1.93
C LEU A 267 6.25 -19.13 -1.48
N GLU A 268 5.76 -20.08 -0.69
CA GLU A 268 6.57 -21.20 -0.25
C GLU A 268 7.05 -22.07 -1.43
N SER A 269 6.21 -22.33 -2.44
CA SER A 269 6.66 -23.00 -3.68
C SER A 269 7.76 -22.20 -4.39
N LEU A 270 7.63 -20.87 -4.48
CA LEU A 270 8.64 -20.01 -5.10
C LEU A 270 9.97 -20.05 -4.33
N LEU A 271 9.91 -20.05 -2.99
CA LEU A 271 11.10 -20.13 -2.13
C LEU A 271 11.81 -21.47 -2.29
N ASP A 272 11.08 -22.59 -2.29
CA ASP A 272 11.66 -23.93 -2.48
C ASP A 272 12.31 -24.09 -3.86
N LEU A 273 11.81 -23.36 -4.85
CA LEU A 273 12.32 -23.36 -6.22
C LEU A 273 13.41 -22.33 -6.48
N ALA A 274 13.68 -21.42 -5.53
CA ALA A 274 14.40 -20.18 -5.81
C ALA A 274 15.83 -20.42 -6.28
N ASP A 275 16.59 -21.24 -5.55
CA ASP A 275 18.00 -21.50 -5.83
C ASP A 275 18.18 -22.19 -7.20
N ASP A 276 17.46 -23.29 -7.43
CA ASP A 276 17.50 -24.05 -8.70
C ASP A 276 17.02 -23.23 -9.90
N SER A 277 16.12 -22.26 -9.65
CA SER A 277 15.47 -21.48 -10.70
C SER A 277 16.08 -20.11 -10.92
N GLY A 278 17.13 -19.73 -10.18
CA GLY A 278 17.76 -18.41 -10.30
C GLY A 278 16.83 -17.26 -9.90
N ILE A 279 15.89 -17.50 -8.98
CA ILE A 279 14.99 -16.46 -8.45
C ILE A 279 15.73 -15.71 -7.35
N THR A 280 16.19 -14.50 -7.67
CA THR A 280 16.94 -13.67 -6.72
C THR A 280 16.15 -12.48 -6.19
N TRP A 281 14.97 -12.21 -6.77
CA TRP A 281 14.15 -11.08 -6.42
C TRP A 281 12.66 -11.41 -6.54
N ILE A 282 11.87 -11.06 -5.51
CA ILE A 282 10.42 -11.22 -5.50
C ILE A 282 9.74 -9.93 -5.06
N ARG A 283 8.77 -9.44 -5.84
CA ARG A 283 8.02 -8.21 -5.56
C ARG A 283 7.20 -8.30 -4.29
N THR A 284 7.23 -7.27 -3.46
CA THR A 284 6.28 -7.09 -2.34
C THR A 284 5.44 -5.84 -2.55
N THR A 285 4.25 -5.82 -1.97
CA THR A 285 3.26 -4.75 -2.14
C THR A 285 3.17 -3.84 -0.93
N ARG A 286 4.32 -3.51 -0.31
CA ARG A 286 4.42 -2.58 0.83
C ARG A 286 3.97 -1.18 0.42
N GLU A 287 2.67 -0.92 0.45
CA GLU A 287 2.10 0.32 -0.05
C GLU A 287 1.82 1.33 1.06
N PRO A 288 2.52 2.48 1.09
CA PRO A 288 2.18 3.54 2.01
C PRO A 288 0.86 4.19 1.62
N LEU A 289 0.01 4.50 2.60
CA LEU A 289 -1.22 5.24 2.34
C LEU A 289 -0.91 6.67 1.86
N PRO A 290 -1.37 7.06 0.65
CA PRO A 290 -1.14 8.40 0.11
C PRO A 290 -1.78 9.48 0.98
N THR A 291 -1.33 10.72 0.78
CA THR A 291 -1.84 11.90 1.51
C THR A 291 -2.24 12.98 0.53
N GLY A 292 -3.14 13.88 0.94
CA GLY A 292 -3.56 15.01 0.12
C GLY A 292 -4.78 14.74 -0.77
N LEU A 293 -5.28 13.51 -0.81
CA LEU A 293 -6.47 13.15 -1.58
C LEU A 293 -7.79 13.61 -0.93
N PRO A 294 -8.79 14.03 -1.74
CA PRO A 294 -10.17 14.24 -1.31
C PRO A 294 -10.79 13.02 -0.60
N LEU A 295 -11.76 13.26 0.29
CA LEU A 295 -12.50 12.17 0.99
C LEU A 295 -13.27 11.28 0.01
N ALA A 296 -13.72 11.82 -1.13
CA ALA A 296 -14.42 11.06 -2.15
C ALA A 296 -13.57 9.91 -2.71
N ASP A 297 -12.27 10.12 -2.89
CA ASP A 297 -11.37 9.06 -3.39
C ASP A 297 -11.21 7.92 -2.38
N TRP A 298 -11.14 8.25 -1.08
CA TRP A 298 -11.12 7.24 -0.02
C TRP A 298 -12.41 6.43 0.05
N TRP A 299 -13.55 7.10 -0.12
CA TRP A 299 -14.85 6.42 -0.18
C TRP A 299 -14.96 5.50 -1.40
N ASN A 300 -14.45 5.95 -2.55
CA ASN A 300 -14.41 5.14 -3.76
C ASN A 300 -13.47 3.93 -3.61
N ALA A 301 -12.29 4.11 -3.01
CA ALA A 301 -11.37 3.02 -2.69
C ALA A 301 -12.00 1.99 -1.75
N LEU A 302 -12.86 2.41 -0.82
CA LEU A 302 -13.64 1.49 0.01
C LEU A 302 -14.69 0.74 -0.82
N ARG A 303 -15.53 1.46 -1.58
CA ARG A 303 -16.63 0.89 -2.36
C ARG A 303 -16.16 -0.10 -3.43
N ARG A 304 -15.02 0.15 -4.05
CA ARG A 304 -14.40 -0.72 -5.07
C ARG A 304 -13.58 -1.86 -4.45
N GLY A 305 -13.54 -1.99 -3.13
CA GLY A 305 -12.78 -3.04 -2.43
C GLY A 305 -11.26 -2.81 -2.39
N GLY A 306 -10.76 -1.67 -2.87
CA GLY A 306 -9.34 -1.31 -2.87
C GLY A 306 -8.73 -1.32 -1.46
N LEU A 307 -9.45 -0.82 -0.44
CA LEU A 307 -8.98 -0.89 0.95
C LEU A 307 -8.88 -2.31 1.51
N ILE A 308 -9.80 -3.20 1.12
CA ILE A 308 -9.77 -4.61 1.52
C ILE A 308 -8.57 -5.29 0.85
N LYS A 309 -8.43 -5.11 -0.47
CA LYS A 309 -7.31 -5.62 -1.26
C LYS A 309 -5.98 -5.14 -0.69
N TRP A 310 -5.85 -3.85 -0.42
CA TRP A 310 -4.68 -3.24 0.22
C TRP A 310 -4.40 -3.90 1.56
N THR A 311 -5.40 -4.03 2.45
CA THR A 311 -5.19 -4.60 3.80
C THR A 311 -4.68 -6.04 3.73
N VAL A 312 -5.31 -6.89 2.90
CA VAL A 312 -4.90 -8.29 2.72
C VAL A 312 -3.47 -8.37 2.19
N LEU A 313 -3.13 -7.58 1.17
CA LEU A 313 -1.81 -7.62 0.55
C LEU A 313 -0.70 -7.03 1.43
N GLN A 314 -1.03 -6.07 2.31
CA GLN A 314 -0.09 -5.55 3.32
C GLN A 314 0.27 -6.63 4.35
N LEU A 315 -0.71 -7.43 4.78
CA LEU A 315 -0.48 -8.55 5.70
C LEU A 315 0.39 -9.62 5.03
N LEU A 316 0.04 -10.01 3.79
CA LEU A 316 0.81 -11.00 3.03
C LEU A 316 2.23 -10.51 2.74
N SER A 317 2.42 -9.24 2.36
CA SER A 317 3.74 -8.64 2.20
C SER A 317 4.55 -8.63 3.49
N GLY A 318 3.91 -8.38 4.63
CA GLY A 318 4.57 -8.44 5.94
C GLY A 318 5.13 -9.83 6.27
N ILE A 319 4.42 -10.89 5.86
CA ILE A 319 4.88 -12.27 5.95
C ILE A 319 6.00 -12.52 4.93
N ALA A 320 5.78 -12.14 3.68
CA ALA A 320 6.70 -12.38 2.58
C ALA A 320 8.08 -11.76 2.81
N VAL A 321 8.16 -10.48 3.21
CA VAL A 321 9.44 -9.80 3.48
C VAL A 321 10.31 -10.58 4.47
N ARG A 322 9.71 -11.16 5.53
CA ARG A 322 10.46 -11.91 6.53
C ARG A 322 11.02 -13.21 5.94
N ARG A 323 10.21 -13.93 5.16
CA ARG A 323 10.61 -15.19 4.51
C ARG A 323 11.65 -14.95 3.41
N LEU A 324 11.46 -13.90 2.60
CA LEU A 324 12.42 -13.50 1.56
C LEU A 324 13.78 -13.14 2.16
N LYS A 325 13.80 -12.37 3.26
CA LYS A 325 15.03 -12.04 3.98
C LYS A 325 15.75 -13.29 4.52
N GLN A 326 15.00 -14.27 5.03
CA GLN A 326 15.57 -15.54 5.52
C GLN A 326 16.15 -16.39 4.38
N ALA A 327 15.53 -16.35 3.20
CA ALA A 327 15.98 -17.06 2.01
C ALA A 327 17.04 -16.29 1.19
N GLY A 328 17.49 -15.10 1.63
CA GLY A 328 18.44 -14.29 0.87
C GLY A 328 17.90 -13.68 -0.44
N ILE A 329 16.57 -13.66 -0.62
CA ILE A 329 15.91 -13.13 -1.82
C ILE A 329 15.59 -11.64 -1.63
N ALA A 330 15.96 -10.83 -2.62
CA ALA A 330 15.74 -9.39 -2.60
C ALA A 330 14.27 -9.00 -2.91
N THR A 331 13.88 -7.78 -2.54
CA THR A 331 12.56 -7.20 -2.85
C THR A 331 12.63 -5.67 -2.91
N ASN A 332 11.61 -5.03 -3.48
CA ASN A 332 11.47 -3.57 -3.49
C ASN A 332 11.32 -2.96 -2.10
N THR A 333 11.82 -1.73 -1.93
CA THR A 333 11.71 -1.00 -0.65
C THR A 333 10.26 -0.64 -0.35
N TRP A 334 9.61 0.06 -1.28
CA TRP A 334 8.19 0.42 -1.21
C TRP A 334 7.51 0.13 -2.54
N PHE A 335 6.19 0.05 -2.49
CA PHE A 335 5.33 -0.24 -3.61
C PHE A 335 4.17 0.75 -3.66
N SER A 336 3.58 1.03 -4.82
CA SER A 336 2.27 1.68 -4.90
C SER A 336 1.53 1.27 -6.16
N GLY A 337 0.20 1.31 -6.13
CA GLY A 337 -0.69 0.92 -7.23
C GLY A 337 -1.73 -0.15 -6.87
N VAL A 338 -1.82 -0.57 -5.59
CA VAL A 338 -2.86 -1.52 -5.13
C VAL A 338 -4.14 -0.79 -4.72
N LEU A 339 -4.01 0.24 -3.88
CA LEU A 339 -5.17 0.92 -3.27
C LEU A 339 -6.14 1.49 -4.32
N PHE A 340 -5.59 2.09 -5.36
CA PHE A 340 -6.32 2.65 -6.50
C PHE A 340 -6.07 1.85 -7.79
N THR A 341 -5.91 0.52 -7.69
CA THR A 341 -5.80 -0.33 -8.89
C THR A 341 -6.94 0.01 -9.84
N GLY A 342 -6.62 0.21 -11.11
CA GLY A 342 -7.62 0.58 -12.12
C GLY A 342 -7.91 2.08 -12.17
N GLU A 343 -7.40 2.91 -11.26
CA GLU A 343 -7.66 4.36 -11.22
C GLU A 343 -6.39 5.20 -10.98
N MET A 344 -5.22 4.69 -11.39
CA MET A 344 -3.93 5.37 -11.20
C MET A 344 -3.74 6.53 -12.19
N THR A 345 -4.59 7.55 -12.10
CA THR A 345 -4.60 8.76 -12.94
C THR A 345 -4.60 10.04 -12.12
N GLY A 346 -4.11 11.14 -12.70
CA GLY A 346 -4.15 12.48 -12.11
C GLY A 346 -3.65 12.54 -10.67
N ASP A 347 -4.43 13.19 -9.79
CA ASP A 347 -4.08 13.41 -8.38
C ASP A 347 -3.78 12.11 -7.61
N LYS A 348 -4.43 10.99 -7.94
CA LYS A 348 -4.19 9.69 -7.30
C LYS A 348 -2.79 9.19 -7.60
N LEU A 349 -2.40 9.25 -8.88
CA LEU A 349 -1.06 8.88 -9.35
C LEU A 349 0.02 9.73 -8.68
N ASP A 350 -0.18 11.05 -8.65
CA ASP A 350 0.76 11.99 -8.02
C ASP A 350 0.86 11.76 -6.50
N ALA A 351 -0.26 11.59 -5.82
CA ALA A 351 -0.27 11.33 -4.38
C ALA A 351 0.43 10.01 -4.02
N CYS A 352 0.31 8.98 -4.86
CA CYS A 352 1.02 7.70 -4.72
C CYS A 352 2.54 7.87 -4.94
N LEU A 353 2.95 8.62 -5.97
CA LEU A 353 4.36 8.91 -6.22
C LEU A 353 4.99 9.74 -5.09
N ASP A 354 4.29 10.76 -4.61
CA ASP A 354 4.74 11.56 -3.47
C ASP A 354 4.82 10.72 -2.20
N ALA A 355 3.89 9.79 -2.01
CA ALA A 355 3.93 8.85 -0.90
C ALA A 355 5.13 7.91 -0.95
N LEU A 356 5.63 7.55 -2.14
CA LEU A 356 6.86 6.78 -2.33
C LEU A 356 8.11 7.63 -2.08
N LYS A 357 8.20 8.81 -2.73
CA LYS A 357 9.35 9.72 -2.61
C LYS A 357 9.60 10.18 -1.18
N SER A 358 8.53 10.34 -0.43
CA SER A 358 8.57 10.83 0.95
C SER A 358 8.94 9.75 1.97
N ARG A 359 9.18 8.51 1.52
CA ARG A 359 9.80 7.47 2.34
C ARG A 359 11.31 7.54 2.14
N GLY A 360 12.03 7.94 3.18
CA GLY A 360 13.49 7.84 3.20
C GLY A 360 13.98 6.39 3.12
N GLU A 361 15.29 6.21 2.95
CA GLU A 361 15.98 4.92 2.99
C GLU A 361 15.55 4.10 4.22
N GLN A 362 14.64 3.16 4.01
CA GLN A 362 14.27 2.15 4.98
C GLN A 362 14.73 0.82 4.41
N GLU A 363 16.00 0.45 4.66
CA GLU A 363 16.61 -0.89 4.47
C GLU A 363 15.86 -1.83 3.51
N GLY A 364 15.62 -1.38 2.29
CA GLY A 364 15.08 -2.20 1.22
C GLY A 364 16.19 -2.37 0.20
N PRO A 365 16.45 -3.60 -0.27
CA PRO A 365 17.63 -3.86 -1.09
C PRO A 365 17.52 -3.25 -2.50
N THR A 366 16.34 -2.84 -2.96
CA THR A 366 16.13 -2.28 -4.31
C THR A 366 15.16 -1.09 -4.36
N ASN A 367 15.05 -0.46 -5.53
CA ASN A 367 14.24 0.74 -5.78
C ASN A 367 12.76 0.65 -5.34
N ASN A 368 12.14 1.82 -5.14
CA ASN A 368 10.69 1.93 -4.99
C ASN A 368 10.01 1.55 -6.32
N LEU A 369 8.84 0.94 -6.25
CA LEU A 369 8.06 0.55 -7.44
C LEU A 369 6.69 1.22 -7.45
N LEU A 370 6.36 1.85 -8.57
CA LEU A 370 5.00 2.26 -8.90
C LEU A 370 4.45 1.31 -9.99
N LEU A 371 3.39 0.59 -9.66
CA LEU A 371 2.70 -0.30 -10.59
C LEU A 371 1.77 0.48 -11.52
N THR A 372 1.76 0.07 -12.78
CA THR A 372 0.87 0.56 -13.83
C THR A 372 0.34 -0.58 -14.70
N HIS A 373 -0.84 -0.39 -15.29
CA HIS A 373 -1.44 -1.33 -16.26
C HIS A 373 -1.92 -0.56 -17.50
N PRO A 374 -0.99 0.02 -18.28
CA PRO A 374 -1.36 0.77 -19.48
C PRO A 374 -1.86 -0.18 -20.56
N ALA A 375 -2.97 0.18 -21.21
CA ALA A 375 -3.49 -0.59 -22.34
C ALA A 375 -4.13 0.33 -23.39
N GLY A 376 -3.99 -0.08 -24.66
CA GLY A 376 -4.77 0.44 -25.76
C GLY A 376 -6.18 -0.16 -25.80
N PRO A 377 -7.01 0.22 -26.80
CA PRO A 377 -8.30 -0.41 -27.03
C PRO A 377 -8.12 -1.90 -27.38
N LEU A 378 -8.79 -2.76 -26.61
CA LEU A 378 -8.87 -4.19 -26.89
C LEU A 378 -9.98 -4.49 -27.89
N ARG A 379 -9.82 -5.60 -28.61
CA ARG A 379 -10.93 -6.24 -29.34
C ARG A 379 -11.68 -7.15 -28.37
N GLU A 380 -13.00 -7.04 -28.39
CA GLU A 380 -13.88 -7.74 -27.45
C GLU A 380 -13.72 -9.27 -27.57
N GLY A 381 -13.48 -9.91 -26.42
CA GLY A 381 -13.40 -11.35 -26.29
C GLY A 381 -12.09 -11.98 -26.76
N GLU A 382 -11.11 -11.20 -27.20
CA GLU A 382 -9.80 -11.74 -27.60
C GLU A 382 -9.08 -12.41 -26.43
N LEU A 383 -9.09 -11.81 -25.22
CA LEU A 383 -8.41 -12.41 -24.07
C LEU A 383 -9.16 -13.66 -23.56
N THR A 384 -10.49 -13.61 -23.55
CA THR A 384 -11.34 -14.77 -23.20
C THR A 384 -11.05 -15.99 -24.10
N ARG A 385 -10.80 -15.80 -25.40
CA ARG A 385 -10.43 -16.92 -26.31
C ARG A 385 -9.15 -17.66 -25.87
N HIS A 386 -8.28 -16.98 -25.12
CA HIS A 386 -7.04 -17.52 -24.59
C HIS A 386 -7.11 -17.89 -23.10
N GLY A 387 -8.33 -17.88 -22.51
CA GLY A 387 -8.58 -18.26 -21.12
C GLY A 387 -8.30 -17.14 -20.11
N PHE A 388 -8.22 -15.89 -20.54
CA PHE A 388 -7.91 -14.71 -19.72
C PHE A 388 -9.17 -13.86 -19.44
N ASP A 389 -10.24 -14.49 -18.93
CA ASP A 389 -11.53 -13.84 -18.69
C ASP A 389 -11.50 -12.72 -17.64
N LEU A 390 -10.67 -12.88 -16.59
CA LEU A 390 -10.55 -11.84 -15.56
C LEU A 390 -9.84 -10.62 -16.14
N SER A 391 -8.79 -10.86 -16.93
CA SER A 391 -8.08 -9.82 -17.65
C SER A 391 -8.93 -9.11 -18.70
N GLU A 392 -9.77 -9.82 -19.47
CA GLU A 392 -10.73 -9.22 -20.41
C GLU A 392 -11.58 -8.17 -19.70
N SER A 393 -12.20 -8.53 -18.57
CA SER A 393 -13.04 -7.61 -17.80
C SER A 393 -12.28 -6.40 -17.26
N PHE A 394 -11.01 -6.57 -16.91
CA PHE A 394 -10.16 -5.51 -16.37
C PHE A 394 -9.68 -4.56 -17.46
N PHE A 395 -9.21 -5.09 -18.58
CA PHE A 395 -8.59 -4.33 -19.66
C PHE A 395 -9.58 -3.67 -20.62
N SER A 396 -10.80 -4.19 -20.72
CA SER A 396 -11.88 -3.57 -21.48
C SER A 396 -12.48 -2.33 -20.78
N SER A 397 -12.03 -2.00 -19.56
CA SER A 397 -12.47 -0.79 -18.86
C SER A 397 -11.84 0.49 -19.44
N PHE A 398 -12.65 1.55 -19.57
CA PHE A 398 -12.18 2.88 -19.99
C PHE A 398 -11.06 3.45 -19.11
N ASP A 399 -10.96 2.99 -17.87
CA ASP A 399 -9.96 3.50 -16.94
C ASP A 399 -8.53 3.07 -17.32
N ARG A 400 -8.32 1.95 -18.06
CA ARG A 400 -6.98 1.56 -18.54
C ARG A 400 -6.45 2.46 -19.64
N GLN A 401 -7.33 2.87 -20.53
CA GLN A 401 -6.98 3.83 -21.58
C GLN A 401 -6.65 5.19 -20.97
N LYS A 402 -7.38 5.62 -19.92
CA LYS A 402 -7.05 6.84 -19.17
C LYS A 402 -5.70 6.76 -18.46
N GLU A 403 -5.35 5.61 -17.88
CA GLU A 403 -4.04 5.42 -17.25
C GLU A 403 -2.91 5.50 -18.27
N TRP A 404 -3.07 4.84 -19.42
CA TRP A 404 -2.11 4.95 -20.52
C TRP A 404 -1.92 6.41 -20.98
N GLN A 405 -3.03 7.14 -21.18
CA GLN A 405 -3.00 8.56 -21.56
C GLN A 405 -2.35 9.44 -20.48
N SER A 406 -2.64 9.19 -19.20
CA SER A 406 -2.09 9.93 -18.06
C SER A 406 -0.58 9.73 -17.92
N LEU A 407 -0.06 8.54 -18.22
CA LEU A 407 1.39 8.27 -18.22
C LEU A 407 2.08 8.92 -19.41
N ARG A 408 1.43 8.91 -20.59
CA ARG A 408 1.95 9.50 -21.82
C ARG A 408 2.07 11.02 -21.74
N SER A 409 1.12 11.69 -21.09
CA SER A 409 1.09 13.16 -20.96
C SER A 409 2.00 13.73 -19.88
N ARG A 410 2.57 12.88 -19.02
CA ARG A 410 3.41 13.30 -17.89
C ARG A 410 4.72 13.96 -18.38
N ALA A 411 5.54 14.57 -17.52
CA ALA A 411 6.93 14.95 -17.85
C ALA A 411 7.89 13.77 -17.66
N ARG A 412 8.96 13.66 -18.48
CA ARG A 412 9.88 12.50 -18.40
C ARG A 412 10.42 12.40 -16.98
N HIS A 413 10.50 11.19 -16.44
CA HIS A 413 11.15 10.97 -15.16
C HIS A 413 12.66 11.01 -15.42
N GLY A 414 13.31 12.08 -14.94
CA GLY A 414 14.75 12.30 -14.98
C GLY A 414 15.20 12.89 -13.66
#